data_AF-A0A965VGV6-F1
#
_entry.id   AF-A0A965VGV6-F1
#
_cell.length_a   1.000
_cell.length_b   1.000
_cell.length_c   1.000
_cell.angle_alpha   90.00
_cell.angle_beta   90.00
_cell.angle_gamma   90.00
#
_symmetry.space_group_name_H-M   'P 1'
#
loop_
_entity.id
_entity.type
_entity.pdbx_description
1 polymer ?
#
loop_
_entity_poly.entity_id
_entity_poly.type
_entity_poly.pdbx_seq_one_letter_code
_entity_poly.pdbx_strand_id
1 'polypeptide(L)'
;GHEKGAFTGAVKDHRGLFEQAQGGTLFLDEIGELPMHLQSKLLRVLQERTLTRLGSERPLTLNVKIIAATNKNLRDAIAQREFREDLYFRLSTFKLRIPPLRERKGDILPMVVRMLARHCAQTQSQPWELSADAQHALLDYSWPGNVRELENVVQRAMVIASDHVIDAHHLMFDDSINPLDLMGDMELRAVQPAPYSGVAAPAAHAPALPVLPQSLHATVKHSEFSVIQAALMESKSREEAAQKLGISPRTLRYKLARLRETPDAVGSAA
;
A
#
# COMPACT_ATOMS: atom_id res chain seq x y z
N GLY A 1 12.57 -7.25 30.64
CA GLY A 1 13.51 -6.28 31.21
C GLY A 1 14.87 -6.92 31.35
N HIS A 2 15.87 -6.17 31.79
CA HIS A 2 17.19 -6.69 32.14
C HIS A 2 17.63 -6.12 33.48
N GLU A 3 18.45 -6.90 34.20
CA GLU A 3 19.19 -6.40 35.36
C GLU A 3 20.54 -5.83 34.93
N LYS A 4 21.11 -4.95 35.75
CA LYS A 4 22.46 -4.44 35.59
C LYS A 4 23.44 -5.60 35.44
N GLY A 5 24.30 -5.54 34.43
CA GLY A 5 25.30 -6.58 34.16
C GLY A 5 24.81 -7.77 33.33
N ALA A 6 23.55 -7.77 32.86
CA ALA A 6 23.02 -8.86 32.04
C ALA A 6 23.72 -9.03 30.67
N PHE A 7 24.30 -7.95 30.13
CA PHE A 7 25.10 -7.95 28.90
C PHE A 7 26.06 -6.75 28.90
N THR A 8 27.03 -6.72 27.99
CA THR A 8 27.97 -5.61 27.83
C THR A 8 27.22 -4.31 27.54
N GLY A 9 27.25 -3.35 28.48
CA GLY A 9 26.51 -2.08 28.38
C GLY A 9 25.22 -2.02 29.22
N ALA A 10 24.84 -3.08 29.94
CA ALA A 10 23.72 -3.06 30.87
C ALA A 10 24.09 -2.31 32.18
N VAL A 11 24.10 -0.97 32.13
CA VAL A 11 24.54 -0.10 33.25
C VAL A 11 23.48 0.03 34.35
N LYS A 12 22.20 -0.14 34.01
CA LYS A 12 21.05 0.01 34.93
C LYS A 12 20.00 -1.06 34.67
N ASP A 13 19.16 -1.29 35.66
CA ASP A 13 17.98 -2.15 35.49
C ASP A 13 16.95 -1.49 34.57
N HIS A 14 16.34 -2.29 33.70
CA HIS A 14 15.27 -1.83 32.82
C HIS A 14 14.06 -2.76 32.91
N ARG A 15 12.89 -2.21 33.25
CA ARG A 15 11.64 -2.96 33.34
C ARG A 15 11.13 -3.31 31.94
N GLY A 16 10.72 -4.56 31.72
CA GLY A 16 10.10 -4.96 30.45
C GLY A 16 8.63 -4.53 30.32
N LEU A 17 8.06 -4.67 29.12
CA LEU A 17 6.67 -4.32 28.83
C LEU A 17 5.66 -5.04 29.74
N PHE A 18 5.84 -6.35 29.98
CA PHE A 18 4.99 -7.10 30.91
C PHE A 18 5.07 -6.59 32.35
N GLU A 19 6.27 -6.18 32.80
CA GLU A 19 6.44 -5.61 34.15
C GLU A 19 5.82 -4.22 34.25
N GLN A 20 5.87 -3.42 33.17
CA GLN A 20 5.25 -2.11 33.11
C GLN A 20 3.72 -2.21 33.10
N ALA A 21 3.16 -3.25 32.47
CA ALA A 21 1.74 -3.51 32.41
C ALA A 21 1.16 -4.23 33.66
N GLN A 22 1.96 -4.42 34.72
CA GLN A 22 1.52 -5.08 35.94
C GLN A 22 0.29 -4.40 36.56
N GLY A 23 -0.75 -5.18 36.83
CA GLY A 23 -2.05 -4.70 37.31
C GLY A 23 -2.93 -4.05 36.24
N GLY A 24 -2.48 -4.03 34.98
CA GLY A 24 -3.14 -3.34 33.88
C GLY A 24 -3.38 -4.23 32.66
N THR A 25 -3.35 -3.61 31.48
CA THR A 25 -3.55 -4.28 30.19
C THR A 25 -2.34 -4.10 29.28
N LEU A 26 -1.91 -5.17 28.63
CA LEU A 26 -0.89 -5.17 27.60
C LEU A 26 -1.55 -5.41 26.23
N PHE A 27 -1.37 -4.47 25.32
CA PHE A 27 -1.80 -4.59 23.93
C PHE A 27 -0.62 -5.04 23.06
N LEU A 28 -0.78 -6.15 22.35
CA LEU A 28 0.19 -6.73 21.44
C LEU A 28 -0.35 -6.58 20.01
N ASP A 29 0.20 -5.63 19.27
CA ASP A 29 -0.13 -5.48 17.85
C ASP A 29 0.70 -6.44 16.99
N GLU A 30 0.18 -6.79 15.83
CA GLU A 30 0.84 -7.63 14.82
C GLU A 30 1.39 -8.97 15.35
N ILE A 31 0.64 -9.65 16.22
CA ILE A 31 1.12 -10.88 16.89
C ILE A 31 1.52 -11.99 15.91
N GLY A 32 0.93 -12.01 14.71
CA GLY A 32 1.25 -12.94 13.63
C GLY A 32 2.62 -12.75 12.98
N GLU A 33 3.31 -11.63 13.23
CA GLU A 33 4.67 -11.37 12.76
C GLU A 33 5.74 -11.77 13.80
N LEU A 34 5.30 -12.22 14.99
CA LEU A 34 6.22 -12.53 16.07
C LEU A 34 7.10 -13.74 15.70
N PRO A 35 8.44 -13.63 15.77
CA PRO A 35 9.33 -14.77 15.51
C PRO A 35 9.05 -15.98 16.41
N MET A 36 9.20 -17.19 15.87
CA MET A 36 8.89 -18.47 16.53
C MET A 36 9.51 -18.65 17.93
N HIS A 37 10.74 -18.19 18.13
CA HIS A 37 11.41 -18.28 19.44
C HIS A 37 10.77 -17.35 20.48
N LEU A 38 10.25 -16.18 20.07
CA LEU A 38 9.52 -15.27 20.96
C LEU A 38 8.10 -15.77 21.22
N GLN A 39 7.45 -16.42 20.26
CA GLN A 39 6.14 -17.07 20.48
C GLN A 39 6.22 -18.08 21.64
N SER A 40 7.30 -18.87 21.70
CA SER A 40 7.52 -19.86 22.76
C SER A 40 7.71 -19.19 24.14
N LYS A 41 8.43 -18.07 24.19
CA LYS A 41 8.58 -17.27 25.43
C LYS A 41 7.26 -16.64 25.86
N LEU A 42 6.49 -16.11 24.93
CA LEU A 42 5.18 -15.53 25.19
C LEU A 42 4.22 -16.58 25.74
N LEU A 43 4.16 -17.76 25.11
CA LEU A 43 3.35 -18.88 25.59
C LEU A 43 3.64 -19.21 27.06
N ARG A 44 4.94 -19.29 27.43
CA ARG A 44 5.35 -19.57 28.80
C ARG A 44 4.84 -18.50 29.77
N VAL A 45 4.99 -17.23 29.41
CA VAL A 45 4.47 -16.10 30.20
C VAL A 45 2.94 -16.17 30.36
N LEU A 46 2.22 -16.53 29.29
CA LEU A 46 0.76 -16.68 29.32
C LEU A 46 0.29 -17.87 30.18
N GLN A 47 1.06 -18.95 30.21
CA GLN A 47 0.74 -20.17 30.96
C GLN A 47 1.10 -20.03 32.44
N GLU A 48 2.36 -19.71 32.73
CA GLU A 48 2.91 -19.67 34.09
C GLU A 48 2.54 -18.38 34.84
N ARG A 49 2.15 -17.31 34.12
CA ARG A 49 1.94 -15.97 34.68
C ARG A 49 3.14 -15.48 35.49
N THR A 50 4.33 -15.85 35.04
CA THR A 50 5.59 -15.40 35.61
C THR A 50 6.50 -14.96 34.47
N LEU A 51 7.44 -14.07 34.78
CA LEU A 51 8.57 -13.78 33.89
C LEU A 51 9.86 -13.71 34.68
N THR A 52 10.97 -13.91 34.00
CA THR A 52 12.30 -13.70 34.56
C THR A 52 13.00 -12.62 33.74
N ARG A 53 13.70 -11.70 34.40
CA ARG A 53 14.50 -10.69 33.71
C ARG A 53 15.72 -11.33 33.06
N LEU A 54 16.21 -10.72 31.99
CA LEU A 54 17.49 -11.12 31.43
C LEU A 54 18.59 -10.84 32.47
N GLY A 55 19.40 -11.85 32.77
CA GLY A 55 20.46 -11.78 33.79
C GLY A 55 20.00 -12.01 35.23
N SER A 56 18.71 -12.27 35.46
CA SER A 56 18.16 -12.61 36.76
C SER A 56 17.70 -14.07 36.77
N GLU A 57 17.72 -14.72 37.93
CA GLU A 57 17.07 -16.02 38.15
C GLU A 57 15.73 -15.87 38.87
N ARG A 58 15.44 -14.68 39.39
CA ARG A 58 14.26 -14.43 40.22
C ARG A 58 13.00 -14.34 39.33
N PRO A 59 12.02 -15.24 39.49
CA PRO A 59 10.75 -15.11 38.79
C PRO A 59 9.92 -13.99 39.41
N LEU A 60 9.24 -13.23 38.56
CA LEU A 60 8.28 -12.18 38.91
C LEU A 60 6.88 -12.64 38.52
N THR A 61 5.95 -12.65 39.48
CA THR A 61 4.54 -12.99 39.22
C THR A 61 3.84 -11.84 38.50
N LEU A 62 3.09 -12.20 37.45
CA LEU A 62 2.39 -11.27 36.59
C LEU A 62 0.88 -11.31 36.79
N ASN A 63 0.31 -10.13 36.83
CA ASN A 63 -1.13 -9.94 36.73
C ASN A 63 -1.39 -8.90 35.63
N VAL A 64 -1.64 -9.39 34.41
CA VAL A 64 -1.80 -8.53 33.23
C VAL A 64 -2.93 -9.08 32.37
N LYS A 65 -3.83 -8.21 31.93
CA LYS A 65 -4.81 -8.53 30.88
C LYS A 65 -4.14 -8.37 29.52
N ILE A 66 -4.32 -9.33 28.62
CA ILE A 66 -3.65 -9.31 27.32
C ILE A 66 -4.70 -9.16 26.23
N ILE A 67 -4.46 -8.20 25.34
CA ILE A 67 -5.23 -7.98 24.12
C ILE A 67 -4.23 -8.10 22.97
N ALA A 68 -4.52 -8.96 22.00
CA ALA A 68 -3.68 -9.14 20.83
C ALA A 68 -4.44 -8.80 19.55
N ALA A 69 -3.76 -8.18 18.60
CA ALA A 69 -4.28 -7.86 17.27
C ALA A 69 -3.35 -8.42 16.18
N THR A 70 -3.92 -8.73 15.03
CA THR A 70 -3.18 -9.12 13.83
C THR A 70 -4.02 -8.92 12.59
N ASN A 71 -3.36 -8.60 11.47
CA ASN A 71 -3.90 -8.57 10.13
C ASN A 71 -3.76 -9.91 9.38
N LYS A 72 -2.98 -10.86 9.91
CA LYS A 72 -2.74 -12.18 9.30
C LYS A 72 -3.83 -13.17 9.71
N ASN A 73 -4.13 -14.12 8.81
CA ASN A 73 -4.92 -15.28 9.18
C ASN A 73 -4.03 -16.29 9.94
N LEU A 74 -4.16 -16.29 11.27
CA LEU A 74 -3.36 -17.17 12.12
C LEU A 74 -3.56 -18.66 11.84
N ARG A 75 -4.71 -19.08 11.29
CA ARG A 75 -4.92 -20.49 10.92
C ARG A 75 -4.04 -20.90 9.75
N ASP A 76 -3.89 -20.03 8.77
CA ASP A 76 -3.02 -20.28 7.61
C ASP A 76 -1.55 -20.24 8.05
N ALA A 77 -1.19 -19.30 8.94
CA ALA A 77 0.14 -19.23 9.52
C ALA A 77 0.52 -20.47 10.35
N ILE A 78 -0.45 -21.10 11.04
CA ILE A 78 -0.24 -22.39 11.72
C ILE A 78 0.02 -23.49 10.69
N ALA A 79 -0.77 -23.57 9.62
CA ALA A 79 -0.58 -24.56 8.56
C ALA A 79 0.81 -24.42 7.89
N GLN A 80 1.30 -23.19 7.77
CA GLN A 80 2.63 -22.87 7.24
C GLN A 80 3.77 -23.00 8.27
N ARG A 81 3.46 -23.38 9.51
CA ARG A 81 4.41 -23.48 10.65
C ARG A 81 5.11 -22.16 11.00
N GLU A 82 4.51 -21.04 10.64
CA GLU A 82 4.97 -19.70 11.01
C GLU A 82 4.39 -19.24 12.35
N PHE A 83 3.32 -19.91 12.82
CA PHE A 83 2.69 -19.62 14.10
C PHE A 83 2.38 -20.89 14.89
N ARG A 84 2.61 -20.86 16.21
CA ARG A 84 2.32 -22.02 17.06
C ARG A 84 0.83 -22.14 17.36
N GLU A 85 0.33 -23.36 17.21
CA GLU A 85 -1.05 -23.71 17.53
C GLU A 85 -1.38 -23.55 19.03
N ASP A 86 -0.45 -23.91 19.91
CA ASP A 86 -0.63 -23.79 21.37
C ASP A 86 -0.78 -22.31 21.82
N LEU A 87 -0.02 -21.40 21.22
CA LEU A 87 -0.14 -19.97 21.44
C LEU A 87 -1.47 -19.41 20.92
N TYR A 88 -1.92 -19.88 19.74
CA TYR A 88 -3.20 -19.48 19.17
C TYR A 88 -4.35 -19.77 20.12
N PHE A 89 -4.42 -20.97 20.68
CA PHE A 89 -5.50 -21.32 21.61
C PHE A 89 -5.44 -20.58 22.93
N ARG A 90 -4.24 -20.16 23.38
CA ARG A 90 -4.09 -19.36 24.61
C ARG A 90 -4.50 -17.89 24.41
N LEU A 91 -4.33 -17.35 23.21
CA LEU A 91 -4.72 -15.98 22.87
C LEU A 91 -6.19 -15.88 22.43
N SER A 92 -6.68 -16.85 21.67
CA SER A 92 -7.99 -16.81 21.00
C SER A 92 -9.17 -17.22 21.91
N THR A 93 -9.14 -16.85 23.19
CA THR A 93 -10.25 -17.11 24.13
C THR A 93 -11.50 -16.33 23.74
N PHE A 94 -11.33 -15.06 23.33
CA PHE A 94 -12.40 -14.21 22.82
C PHE A 94 -11.91 -13.49 21.57
N LYS A 95 -12.54 -13.79 20.43
CA LYS A 95 -12.12 -13.25 19.12
C LYS A 95 -13.09 -12.16 18.66
N LEU A 96 -12.55 -10.98 18.40
CA LEU A 96 -13.26 -9.89 17.74
C LEU A 96 -12.74 -9.74 16.31
N ARG A 97 -13.64 -9.76 15.32
CA ARG A 97 -13.29 -9.45 13.93
C ARG A 97 -13.64 -7.98 13.66
N ILE A 98 -12.65 -7.20 13.23
CA ILE A 98 -12.87 -5.82 12.77
C ILE A 98 -13.17 -5.88 11.27
N PRO A 99 -14.37 -5.46 10.82
CA PRO A 99 -14.69 -5.45 9.40
C PRO A 99 -13.87 -4.38 8.65
N PRO A 100 -13.45 -4.65 7.40
CA PRO A 100 -12.83 -3.65 6.55
C PRO A 100 -13.80 -2.49 6.28
N LEU A 101 -13.28 -1.33 5.89
CA LEU A 101 -14.07 -0.11 5.73
C LEU A 101 -15.23 -0.27 4.72
N ARG A 102 -15.00 -1.01 3.63
CA ARG A 102 -16.01 -1.33 2.60
C ARG A 102 -17.26 -2.06 3.12
N GLU A 103 -17.14 -2.80 4.23
CA GLU A 103 -18.26 -3.51 4.86
C GLU A 103 -19.06 -2.61 5.82
N ARG A 104 -18.60 -1.39 6.08
CA ARG A 104 -19.19 -0.42 7.01
C ARG A 104 -19.28 0.99 6.39
N LYS A 105 -19.87 1.09 5.20
CA LYS A 105 -19.96 2.36 4.45
C LYS A 105 -20.60 3.50 5.26
N GLY A 106 -21.56 3.20 6.13
CA GLY A 106 -22.20 4.19 7.00
C GLY A 106 -21.25 4.92 7.97
N ASP A 107 -20.09 4.34 8.26
CA ASP A 107 -19.08 4.94 9.14
C ASP A 107 -18.18 5.95 8.39
N ILE A 108 -18.14 5.92 7.06
CA ILE A 108 -17.18 6.71 6.26
C ILE A 108 -17.35 8.21 6.52
N LEU A 109 -18.55 8.76 6.26
CA LEU A 109 -18.78 10.21 6.39
C LEU A 109 -18.61 10.72 7.85
N PRO A 110 -19.17 10.07 8.89
CA PRO A 110 -18.93 10.47 10.28
C PRO A 110 -17.44 10.46 10.66
N MET A 111 -16.67 9.51 10.12
CA MET A 111 -15.23 9.45 10.35
C MET A 111 -14.49 10.61 9.69
N VAL A 112 -14.84 10.95 8.44
CA VAL A 112 -14.26 12.09 7.72
C VAL A 112 -14.55 13.39 8.45
N VAL A 113 -15.79 13.64 8.84
CA VAL A 113 -16.18 14.84 9.61
C VAL A 113 -15.34 14.96 10.89
N ARG A 114 -15.12 13.86 11.61
CA ARG A 114 -14.27 13.85 12.81
C ARG A 114 -12.79 14.11 12.49
N MET A 115 -12.27 13.57 11.39
CA MET A 115 -10.89 13.81 10.94
C MET A 115 -10.67 15.29 10.62
N LEU A 116 -11.60 15.89 9.89
CA LEU A 116 -11.61 17.31 9.54
C LEU A 116 -11.66 18.20 10.79
N ALA A 117 -12.59 17.93 11.70
CA ALA A 117 -12.73 18.68 12.95
C ALA A 117 -11.46 18.62 13.82
N ARG A 118 -10.82 17.46 13.90
CA ARG A 118 -9.55 17.28 14.64
C ARG A 118 -8.43 18.14 14.06
N HIS A 119 -8.37 18.30 12.74
CA HIS A 119 -7.35 19.12 12.10
C HIS A 119 -7.63 20.62 12.29
N CYS A 120 -8.88 21.08 12.17
CA CYS A 120 -9.23 22.49 12.48
C CYS A 120 -8.82 22.88 13.90
N ALA A 121 -9.03 22.00 14.88
CA ALA A 121 -8.66 22.24 16.27
C ALA A 121 -7.15 22.40 16.48
N GLN A 122 -6.33 21.78 15.63
CA GLN A 122 -4.86 21.88 15.70
C GLN A 122 -4.33 23.14 15.02
N THR A 123 -4.98 23.61 13.95
CA THR A 123 -4.49 24.69 13.09
C THR A 123 -5.23 26.03 13.29
N GLN A 124 -6.19 26.11 14.23
CA GLN A 124 -7.03 27.29 14.49
C GLN A 124 -7.63 27.90 13.21
N SER A 125 -7.97 27.05 12.23
CA SER A 125 -8.47 27.45 10.92
C SER A 125 -9.99 27.35 10.86
N GLN A 126 -10.59 27.88 9.79
CA GLN A 126 -12.03 27.72 9.53
C GLN A 126 -12.41 26.23 9.43
N PRO A 127 -13.68 25.87 9.73
CA PRO A 127 -14.16 24.50 9.58
C PRO A 127 -14.06 24.05 8.12
N TRP A 128 -13.59 22.83 7.90
CA TRP A 128 -13.61 22.20 6.58
C TRP A 128 -15.02 21.72 6.25
N GLU A 129 -15.46 21.98 5.03
CA GLU A 129 -16.71 21.48 4.48
C GLU A 129 -16.45 20.44 3.39
N LEU A 130 -17.39 19.50 3.25
CA LEU A 130 -17.37 18.48 2.20
C LEU A 130 -18.54 18.71 1.26
N SER A 131 -18.27 18.98 -0.01
CA SER A 131 -19.31 19.07 -1.04
C SER A 131 -20.09 17.75 -1.16
N ALA A 132 -21.30 17.82 -1.72
CA ALA A 132 -22.10 16.61 -1.97
C ALA A 132 -21.36 15.63 -2.89
N ASP A 133 -20.69 16.14 -3.93
CA ASP A 133 -19.96 15.31 -4.90
C ASP A 133 -18.77 14.59 -4.24
N ALA A 134 -18.04 15.26 -3.34
CA ALA A 134 -17.00 14.62 -2.54
C ALA A 134 -17.56 13.52 -1.62
N GLN A 135 -18.72 13.76 -1.00
CA GLN A 135 -19.37 12.74 -0.15
C GLN A 135 -19.76 11.50 -0.96
N HIS A 136 -20.34 11.70 -2.15
CA HIS A 136 -20.68 10.61 -3.07
C HIS A 136 -19.44 9.84 -3.51
N ALA A 137 -18.39 10.53 -3.94
CA ALA A 137 -17.12 9.90 -4.34
C ALA A 137 -16.52 9.01 -3.24
N LEU A 138 -16.54 9.46 -1.98
CA LEU A 138 -16.05 8.68 -0.84
C LEU A 138 -16.91 7.43 -0.55
N LEU A 139 -18.22 7.48 -0.78
CA LEU A 139 -19.12 6.35 -0.55
C LEU A 139 -19.08 5.31 -1.68
N ASP A 140 -18.83 5.76 -2.90
CA ASP A 140 -18.76 4.92 -4.09
C ASP A 140 -17.42 4.20 -4.23
N TYR A 141 -16.35 4.79 -3.69
CA TYR A 141 -15.03 4.17 -3.70
C TYR A 141 -15.01 2.82 -2.97
N SER A 142 -14.22 1.89 -3.52
CA SER A 142 -14.22 0.48 -3.09
C SER A 142 -13.53 0.25 -1.74
N TRP A 143 -12.65 1.17 -1.32
CA TRP A 143 -11.80 1.08 -0.14
C TRP A 143 -11.08 -0.28 -0.03
N PRO A 144 -10.11 -0.55 -0.92
CA PRO A 144 -9.31 -1.77 -0.84
C PRO A 144 -8.43 -1.78 0.42
N GLY A 145 -8.01 -0.61 0.90
CA GLY A 145 -7.27 -0.43 2.14
C GLY A 145 -8.15 -0.34 3.41
N ASN A 146 -7.52 0.11 4.49
CA ASN A 146 -8.19 0.33 5.79
C ASN A 146 -8.45 1.83 6.00
N VAL A 147 -9.00 2.20 7.16
CA VAL A 147 -9.23 3.59 7.61
C VAL A 147 -8.03 4.54 7.39
N ARG A 148 -6.80 4.03 7.39
CA ARG A 148 -5.60 4.82 7.07
C ARG A 148 -5.59 5.39 5.66
N GLU A 149 -6.12 4.63 4.68
CA GLU A 149 -6.27 5.12 3.30
C GLU A 149 -7.23 6.31 3.26
N LEU A 150 -8.40 6.17 3.90
CA LEU A 150 -9.37 7.27 4.04
C LEU A 150 -8.73 8.51 4.69
N GLU A 151 -7.98 8.32 5.78
CA GLU A 151 -7.29 9.41 6.45
C GLU A 151 -6.28 10.12 5.53
N ASN A 152 -5.49 9.36 4.76
CA ASN A 152 -4.54 9.91 3.80
C ASN A 152 -5.22 10.67 2.66
N VAL A 153 -6.32 10.12 2.10
CA VAL A 153 -7.10 10.78 1.04
C VAL A 153 -7.62 12.12 1.54
N VAL A 154 -8.23 12.16 2.72
CA VAL A 154 -8.76 13.38 3.33
C VAL A 154 -7.64 14.38 3.63
N GLN A 155 -6.53 13.93 4.23
CA GLN A 155 -5.39 14.81 4.53
C GLN A 155 -4.79 15.42 3.26
N ARG A 156 -4.64 14.65 2.18
CA ARG A 156 -4.17 15.17 0.88
C ARG A 156 -5.16 16.17 0.30
N ALA A 157 -6.45 15.85 0.32
CA ALA A 157 -7.49 16.75 -0.18
C ALA A 157 -7.49 18.10 0.54
N MET A 158 -7.25 18.11 1.85
CA MET A 158 -7.09 19.34 2.64
C MET A 158 -5.86 20.17 2.28
N VAL A 159 -4.79 19.54 1.77
CA VAL A 159 -3.60 20.27 1.31
C VAL A 159 -3.83 20.90 -0.07
N ILE A 160 -4.64 20.24 -0.91
CA ILE A 160 -4.92 20.69 -2.28
C ILE A 160 -6.03 21.77 -2.27
N ALA A 161 -7.07 21.55 -1.48
CA ALA A 161 -8.19 22.47 -1.37
C ALA A 161 -7.75 23.78 -0.70
N SER A 162 -7.86 24.88 -1.43
CA SER A 162 -7.43 26.21 -0.94
C SER A 162 -8.53 26.96 -0.17
N ASP A 163 -9.81 26.60 -0.40
CA ASP A 163 -10.97 27.37 0.05
C ASP A 163 -11.74 26.72 1.22
N HIS A 164 -11.09 25.82 1.97
CA HIS A 164 -11.72 25.04 3.06
C HIS A 164 -12.94 24.19 2.67
N VAL A 165 -13.18 24.02 1.36
CA VAL A 165 -14.19 23.12 0.80
C VAL A 165 -13.50 22.01 0.02
N ILE A 166 -13.76 20.76 0.41
CA ILE A 166 -13.28 19.58 -0.30
C ILE A 166 -14.34 19.16 -1.32
N ASP A 167 -13.88 19.02 -2.56
CA ASP A 167 -14.68 18.65 -3.73
C ASP A 167 -14.15 17.33 -4.30
N ALA A 168 -14.91 16.66 -5.16
CA ALA A 168 -14.58 15.36 -5.71
C ALA A 168 -13.20 15.35 -6.39
N HIS A 169 -12.83 16.44 -7.09
CA HIS A 169 -11.53 16.57 -7.76
C HIS A 169 -10.34 16.75 -6.80
N HIS A 170 -10.59 17.13 -5.54
CA HIS A 170 -9.57 17.17 -4.50
C HIS A 170 -9.27 15.78 -3.91
N LEU A 171 -10.17 14.81 -4.09
CA LEU A 171 -10.04 13.45 -3.56
C LEU A 171 -9.21 12.59 -4.50
N MET A 172 -7.92 12.47 -4.19
CA MET A 172 -7.02 11.57 -4.90
C MET A 172 -7.10 10.17 -4.29
N PHE A 173 -7.74 9.23 -4.98
CA PHE A 173 -7.81 7.83 -4.56
C PHE A 173 -6.60 7.04 -5.08
N ASP A 174 -6.09 6.07 -4.31
CA ASP A 174 -4.86 5.37 -4.71
C ASP A 174 -5.10 4.40 -5.89
N ASP A 175 -6.34 3.92 -6.10
CA ASP A 175 -6.72 3.19 -7.33
C ASP A 175 -6.68 4.09 -8.60
N SER A 176 -6.68 5.42 -8.42
CA SER A 176 -6.58 6.40 -9.52
C SER A 176 -5.15 6.84 -9.83
N ILE A 177 -4.12 6.07 -9.45
CA ILE A 177 -2.86 6.09 -10.22
C ILE A 177 -3.07 5.29 -11.51
N ASN A 178 -4.00 5.76 -12.33
CA ASN A 178 -3.98 5.47 -13.75
C ASN A 178 -2.99 6.48 -14.34
N PRO A 179 -1.89 6.08 -15.01
CA PRO A 179 -0.94 7.03 -15.61
C PRO A 179 -1.60 8.03 -16.59
N LEU A 180 -2.83 7.74 -17.02
CA LEU A 180 -3.67 8.59 -17.86
C LEU A 180 -4.38 9.73 -17.11
N ASP A 181 -4.67 9.59 -15.81
CA ASP A 181 -5.38 10.64 -15.04
C ASP A 181 -4.44 11.79 -14.63
N LEU A 182 -3.12 11.57 -14.65
CA LEU A 182 -2.11 12.62 -14.50
C LEU A 182 -1.94 13.48 -15.77
N MET A 183 -2.67 13.18 -16.85
CA MET A 183 -2.66 13.90 -18.13
C MET A 183 -3.92 14.77 -18.34
N GLY A 184 -4.55 15.21 -17.25
CA GLY A 184 -5.69 16.14 -17.31
C GLY A 184 -5.35 17.47 -17.98
N ASP A 185 -6.22 17.87 -18.91
CA ASP A 185 -6.32 19.16 -19.61
C ASP A 185 -5.37 19.43 -20.79
N MET A 186 -5.37 18.54 -21.79
CA MET A 186 -5.13 18.97 -23.17
C MET A 186 -6.41 18.78 -23.98
N GLU A 187 -7.22 19.85 -24.08
CA GLU A 187 -8.40 19.91 -24.94
C GLU A 187 -8.11 19.33 -26.32
N LEU A 188 -8.76 18.20 -26.66
CA LEU A 188 -8.83 17.74 -28.04
C LEU A 188 -9.67 18.76 -28.83
N ARG A 189 -9.01 19.74 -29.45
CA ARG A 189 -9.58 20.42 -30.61
C ARG A 189 -9.73 19.40 -31.73
N ALA A 190 -10.96 18.95 -31.95
CA ALA A 190 -11.34 18.18 -33.12
C ALA A 190 -11.02 18.98 -34.39
N VAL A 191 -9.93 18.63 -35.07
CA VAL A 191 -9.66 19.11 -36.42
C VAL A 191 -10.61 18.35 -37.34
N GLN A 192 -11.59 19.06 -37.92
CA GLN A 192 -12.45 18.50 -38.97
C GLN A 192 -11.58 18.16 -40.19
N PRO A 193 -11.65 16.93 -40.74
CA PRO A 193 -10.93 16.60 -41.94
C PRO A 193 -11.57 17.30 -43.15
N ALA A 194 -10.76 18.03 -43.90
CA ALA A 194 -11.14 18.62 -45.18
C ALA A 194 -11.46 17.50 -46.22
N PRO A 195 -12.39 17.73 -47.16
CA PRO A 195 -12.71 16.75 -48.19
C PRO A 195 -11.58 16.67 -49.22
N TYR A 196 -10.96 15.48 -49.35
CA TYR A 196 -10.00 15.22 -50.43
C TYR A 196 -10.73 14.66 -51.65
N SER A 197 -10.77 15.46 -52.72
CA SER A 197 -11.17 15.06 -54.06
C SER A 197 -10.15 14.10 -54.67
N GLY A 198 -10.66 13.16 -55.47
CA GLY A 198 -10.01 11.89 -55.78
C GLY A 198 -8.78 11.96 -56.68
N VAL A 199 -7.96 10.92 -56.53
CA VAL A 199 -7.16 10.35 -57.62
C VAL A 199 -7.15 8.83 -57.45
N ALA A 200 -7.40 8.14 -58.56
CA ALA A 200 -7.67 6.71 -58.66
C ALA A 200 -6.49 5.80 -58.27
N ALA A 201 -6.85 4.64 -57.74
CA ALA A 201 -5.96 3.52 -57.42
C ALA A 201 -5.27 2.91 -58.66
N PRO A 202 -4.17 2.18 -58.45
CA PRO A 202 -4.00 0.90 -59.12
C PRO A 202 -3.95 -0.23 -58.09
N ALA A 203 -4.69 -1.29 -58.40
CA ALA A 203 -4.76 -2.54 -57.67
C ALA A 203 -3.55 -3.43 -58.00
N ALA A 204 -2.85 -3.94 -56.97
CA ALA A 204 -2.18 -5.25 -56.98
C ALA A 204 -1.59 -5.55 -55.58
N HIS A 205 -1.72 -6.82 -55.16
CA HIS A 205 -1.28 -7.43 -53.90
C HIS A 205 -2.11 -7.10 -52.64
N ALA A 206 -3.05 -7.99 -52.32
CA ALA A 206 -3.60 -8.11 -50.98
C ALA A 206 -2.52 -8.72 -50.05
N PRO A 207 -2.04 -8.01 -49.01
CA PRO A 207 -1.33 -8.67 -47.93
C PRO A 207 -2.35 -9.41 -47.08
N ALA A 208 -2.01 -10.63 -46.69
CA ALA A 208 -2.79 -11.42 -45.74
C ALA A 208 -3.12 -10.59 -44.49
N LEU A 209 -4.36 -10.71 -44.01
CA LEU A 209 -4.79 -10.12 -42.74
C LEU A 209 -3.74 -10.42 -41.65
N PRO A 210 -3.24 -9.41 -40.93
CA PRO A 210 -2.29 -9.65 -39.84
C PRO A 210 -2.99 -10.52 -38.80
N VAL A 211 -2.38 -11.69 -38.54
CA VAL A 211 -2.74 -12.58 -37.44
C VAL A 211 -2.83 -11.75 -36.17
N LEU A 212 -4.02 -11.68 -35.56
CA LEU A 212 -4.21 -11.04 -34.26
C LEU A 212 -3.20 -11.64 -33.26
N PRO A 213 -2.30 -10.84 -32.67
CA PRO A 213 -1.37 -11.34 -31.67
C PRO A 213 -2.14 -11.95 -30.50
N GLN A 214 -1.78 -13.17 -30.11
CA GLN A 214 -2.50 -14.00 -29.13
C GLN A 214 -2.53 -13.42 -27.70
N SER A 215 -1.95 -12.24 -27.44
CA SER A 215 -2.26 -11.45 -26.24
C SER A 215 -1.92 -9.97 -26.43
N LEU A 216 -2.85 -9.09 -26.02
CA LEU A 216 -2.64 -7.64 -25.96
C LEU A 216 -1.40 -7.28 -25.12
N HIS A 217 -1.15 -8.06 -24.06
CA HIS A 217 -0.02 -7.88 -23.16
C HIS A 217 1.33 -8.07 -23.86
N ALA A 218 1.46 -9.01 -24.80
CA ALA A 218 2.70 -9.20 -25.56
C ALA A 218 2.93 -8.03 -26.53
N THR A 219 1.86 -7.56 -27.19
CA THR A 219 1.92 -6.42 -28.12
C THR A 219 2.33 -5.13 -27.43
N VAL A 220 1.72 -4.82 -26.27
CA VAL A 220 2.06 -3.61 -25.49
C VAL A 220 3.52 -3.65 -25.01
N LYS A 221 4.00 -4.82 -24.55
CA LYS A 221 5.42 -4.98 -24.17
C LYS A 221 6.37 -4.79 -25.35
N HIS A 222 6.01 -5.31 -26.52
CA HIS A 222 6.84 -5.18 -27.71
C HIS A 222 6.89 -3.72 -28.19
N SER A 223 5.74 -3.02 -28.21
CA SER A 223 5.70 -1.59 -28.54
C SER A 223 6.45 -0.73 -27.53
N GLU A 224 6.34 -1.03 -26.23
CA GLU A 224 7.11 -0.32 -25.19
C GLU A 224 8.62 -0.50 -25.39
N PHE A 225 9.05 -1.72 -25.71
CA PHE A 225 10.45 -2.02 -25.98
C PHE A 225 10.99 -1.25 -27.18
N SER A 226 10.28 -1.28 -28.31
CA SER A 226 10.69 -0.58 -29.53
C SER A 226 10.84 0.92 -29.31
N VAL A 227 9.93 1.55 -28.55
CA VAL A 227 9.97 2.99 -28.25
C VAL A 227 11.15 3.33 -27.33
N ILE A 228 11.44 2.50 -26.32
CA ILE A 228 12.59 2.71 -25.43
C ILE A 228 13.92 2.54 -26.20
N GLN A 229 13.99 1.54 -27.09
CA GLN A 229 15.19 1.30 -27.89
C GLN A 229 15.45 2.42 -28.90
N ALA A 230 14.40 2.92 -29.57
CA ALA A 230 14.51 4.07 -30.48
C ALA A 230 14.99 5.32 -29.73
N ALA A 231 14.42 5.61 -28.56
CA ALA A 231 14.83 6.74 -27.74
C ALA A 231 16.28 6.63 -27.24
N LEU A 232 16.78 5.41 -26.97
CA LEU A 232 18.18 5.17 -26.59
C LEU A 232 19.16 5.32 -27.76
N MET A 233 18.76 4.98 -28.99
CA MET A 233 19.61 5.16 -30.17
C MET A 233 19.75 6.63 -30.56
N GLU A 234 18.71 7.43 -30.32
CA GLU A 234 18.68 8.86 -30.64
C GLU A 234 19.21 9.79 -29.53
N SER A 235 19.67 9.25 -28.40
CA SER A 235 20.13 10.03 -27.25
C SER A 235 21.56 9.70 -26.87
N LYS A 236 22.30 10.70 -26.37
CA LYS A 236 23.71 10.53 -25.98
C LYS A 236 23.83 10.05 -24.52
N SER A 237 22.79 10.23 -23.73
CA SER A 237 22.73 9.81 -22.33
C SER A 237 21.38 9.20 -21.98
N ARG A 238 21.38 8.33 -20.95
CA ARG A 238 20.15 7.71 -20.42
C ARG A 238 19.20 8.73 -19.78
N GLU A 239 19.70 9.88 -19.35
CA GLU A 239 18.88 10.95 -18.78
C GLU A 239 18.12 11.69 -19.89
N GLU A 240 18.78 11.94 -21.04
CA GLU A 240 18.16 12.52 -22.22
C GLU A 240 17.12 11.57 -22.84
N ALA A 241 17.39 10.26 -22.85
CA ALA A 241 16.42 9.24 -23.26
C ALA A 241 15.16 9.26 -22.37
N ALA A 242 15.34 9.36 -21.05
CA ALA A 242 14.23 9.40 -20.09
C ALA A 242 13.38 10.67 -20.27
N GLN A 243 14.03 11.81 -20.52
CA GLN A 243 13.37 13.08 -20.78
C GLN A 243 12.58 13.07 -22.10
N LYS A 244 13.14 12.53 -23.18
CA LYS A 244 12.41 12.33 -24.46
C LYS A 244 11.19 11.42 -24.32
N LEU A 245 11.29 10.42 -23.44
CA LEU A 245 10.20 9.49 -23.15
C LEU A 245 9.19 10.02 -22.12
N GLY A 246 9.39 11.20 -21.54
CA GLY A 246 8.52 11.76 -20.52
C GLY A 246 8.49 10.97 -19.20
N ILE A 247 9.51 10.14 -18.93
CA ILE A 247 9.58 9.30 -17.72
C ILE A 247 10.76 9.69 -16.84
N SER A 248 10.67 9.39 -15.53
CA SER A 248 11.81 9.65 -14.63
C SER A 248 13.03 8.77 -15.00
N PRO A 249 14.27 9.23 -14.78
CA PRO A 249 15.48 8.42 -14.98
C PRO A 249 15.47 7.12 -14.15
N ARG A 250 14.78 7.12 -13.00
CA ARG A 250 14.59 5.94 -12.14
C ARG A 250 13.65 4.93 -12.79
N THR A 251 12.57 5.40 -13.42
CA THR A 251 11.60 4.55 -14.16
C THR A 251 12.27 3.89 -15.37
N LEU A 252 13.10 4.64 -16.11
CA LEU A 252 13.88 4.08 -17.22
C LEU A 252 14.86 3.00 -16.74
N ARG A 253 15.58 3.24 -15.62
CA ARG A 253 16.47 2.24 -15.01
C ARG A 253 15.72 0.97 -14.59
N TYR A 254 14.55 1.12 -13.98
CA TYR A 254 13.71 -0.01 -13.58
C TYR A 254 13.21 -0.82 -14.78
N LYS A 255 12.73 -0.15 -15.84
CA LYS A 255 12.30 -0.80 -17.08
C LYS A 255 13.47 -1.53 -17.77
N LEU A 256 14.67 -0.95 -17.80
CA LEU A 256 15.88 -1.59 -18.33
C LEU A 256 16.37 -2.78 -17.48
N ALA A 257 16.26 -2.70 -16.16
CA ALA A 257 16.61 -3.80 -15.26
C ALA A 257 15.67 -5.00 -15.46
N ARG A 258 14.36 -4.74 -15.54
CA ARG A 258 13.34 -5.75 -15.79
C ARG A 258 13.46 -6.39 -17.19
N LEU A 259 13.95 -5.65 -18.18
CA LEU A 259 14.29 -6.18 -19.51
C LEU A 259 15.52 -7.09 -19.50
N ARG A 260 16.49 -6.87 -18.59
CA ARG A 260 17.65 -7.76 -18.43
C ARG A 260 17.30 -9.08 -17.73
N GLU A 261 16.26 -9.08 -16.90
CA GLU A 261 15.77 -10.27 -16.18
C GLU A 261 14.86 -11.17 -17.04
N THR A 262 14.52 -10.77 -18.27
CA THR A 262 13.74 -11.58 -19.23
C THR A 262 14.56 -11.85 -20.50
N PRO A 263 15.51 -12.81 -20.50
CA PRO A 263 16.35 -13.09 -21.66
C PRO A 263 15.62 -13.78 -22.83
N ASP A 264 14.43 -14.35 -22.62
CA ASP A 264 13.81 -15.27 -23.58
C ASP A 264 12.58 -14.69 -24.30
N ALA A 265 12.76 -13.61 -25.07
CA ALA A 265 11.74 -13.19 -26.03
C ALA A 265 12.28 -12.56 -27.33
N VAL A 266 13.59 -12.66 -27.60
CA VAL A 266 14.17 -12.26 -28.90
C VAL A 266 15.24 -13.27 -29.29
N GLY A 267 14.81 -14.34 -29.94
CA GLY A 267 15.70 -15.39 -30.43
C GLY A 267 14.98 -16.62 -30.98
N SER A 268 14.07 -16.46 -31.94
CA SER A 268 13.77 -17.47 -32.97
C SER A 268 12.72 -16.94 -33.94
N ALA A 269 13.19 -16.30 -35.02
CA ALA A 269 12.53 -16.26 -36.31
C ALA A 269 13.55 -15.79 -37.36
N ALA A 270 14.18 -16.78 -38.01
CA ALA A 270 15.05 -16.73 -39.20
C ALA A 270 16.33 -15.89 -39.13
#